data_AF-A0A2T0JWV0-F1
#
_entry.id   AF-A0A2T0JWV0-F1
#
_cell.length_a   1.000
_cell.length_b   1.000
_cell.length_c   1.000
_cell.angle_alpha   90.00
_cell.angle_beta   90.00
_cell.angle_gamma   90.00
#
_symmetry.space_group_name_H-M   'P 1'
#
loop_
_entity.id
_entity.type
_entity.pdbx_description
1 polymer ?
#
loop_
_entity_poly.entity_id
_entity_poly.type
_entity_poly.pdbx_seq_one_letter_code
_entity_poly.pdbx_strand_id
1 'polypeptide(L)'
;MTLQRFLVLHDYGMGGLWWWIHARSEREIMETFAEVEVVDDPKNLARFADGNLDEVNIDDPVMPPGLAEAREERDAQRDLPGFGELAGRERVWIRDTSYEDEIYFEELGPDGRRLRQVTVEADGTMIRTGPDDWPFNPPRDLYNPDLRRYEISAAEFEKAWNAA
;
A
#
# COMPACT_ATOMS: atom_id res chain seq x y z
N MET A 1 -25.62 -0.96 8.27
CA MET A 1 -24.41 -0.72 9.09
C MET A 1 -24.28 0.78 9.28
N THR A 2 -23.87 1.23 10.46
CA THR A 2 -23.65 2.67 10.73
C THR A 2 -22.27 3.07 10.21
N LEU A 3 -22.15 4.28 9.65
CA LEU A 3 -20.85 4.83 9.25
C LEU A 3 -20.00 5.14 10.49
N GLN A 4 -18.71 4.88 10.38
CA GLN A 4 -17.63 5.16 11.32
C GLN A 4 -16.62 6.08 10.65
N ARG A 5 -15.93 6.89 11.44
CA ARG A 5 -14.94 7.86 10.96
C ARG A 5 -13.55 7.23 10.99
N PHE A 6 -12.86 7.24 9.85
CA PHE A 6 -11.51 6.69 9.67
C PHE A 6 -10.57 7.79 9.21
N LEU A 7 -9.35 7.82 9.75
CA LEU A 7 -8.27 8.65 9.23
C LEU A 7 -7.66 7.90 8.05
N VAL A 8 -7.59 8.55 6.89
CA VAL A 8 -7.10 7.94 5.66
C VAL A 8 -5.96 8.76 5.10
N LEU A 9 -4.92 8.07 4.64
CA LEU A 9 -3.71 8.64 4.07
C LEU A 9 -3.48 8.04 2.69
N HIS A 10 -3.20 8.87 1.69
CA HIS A 10 -2.48 8.47 0.50
C HIS A 10 -1.00 8.86 0.66
N ASP A 11 -0.15 7.87 0.91
CA ASP A 11 1.30 8.03 1.08
C ASP A 11 1.99 7.94 -0.29
N TYR A 12 2.64 9.02 -0.71
CA TYR A 12 3.47 9.06 -1.92
C TYR A 12 4.96 9.20 -1.58
N GLY A 13 5.33 8.84 -0.35
CA GLY A 13 6.68 8.72 0.18
C GLY A 13 7.18 9.98 0.87
N MET A 14 7.62 10.99 0.11
CA MET A 14 8.14 12.24 0.68
C MET A 14 7.04 13.16 1.25
N GLY A 15 5.78 12.72 1.20
CA GLY A 15 4.61 13.43 1.70
C GLY A 15 3.37 12.56 1.62
N GLY A 16 2.22 13.12 1.99
CA GLY A 16 0.95 12.41 1.93
C GLY A 16 -0.25 13.34 1.92
N LEU A 17 -1.35 12.86 1.35
CA LEU A 17 -2.66 13.51 1.41
C LEU A 17 -3.52 12.82 2.47
N TRP A 18 -4.26 13.61 3.26
CA TRP A 18 -4.96 13.13 4.44
C TRP A 18 -6.42 13.55 4.43
N TRP A 19 -7.31 12.63 4.81
CA TRP A 19 -8.74 12.87 4.91
C TRP A 19 -9.35 12.15 6.11
N TRP A 20 -10.49 12.66 6.57
CA TRP A 20 -11.41 11.87 7.37
C TRP A 20 -12.48 11.26 6.47
N ILE A 21 -12.62 9.93 6.45
CA ILE A 21 -13.63 9.25 5.64
C ILE A 21 -14.66 8.58 6.56
N HIS A 22 -15.94 8.85 6.30
CA HIS A 22 -17.05 8.10 6.90
C HIS A 22 -17.34 6.87 6.06
N ALA A 23 -17.10 5.68 6.63
CA ALA A 23 -17.29 4.40 5.96
C ALA A 23 -17.85 3.35 6.93
N ARG A 24 -18.30 2.22 6.42
CA ARG A 24 -18.85 1.09 7.19
C ARG A 24 -17.73 0.24 7.79
N SER A 25 -16.55 0.22 7.16
CA SER A 25 -15.36 -0.51 7.61
C SER A 25 -14.08 -0.02 6.92
N GLU A 26 -12.91 -0.35 7.47
CA GLU A 26 -11.61 -0.12 6.82
C GLU A 26 -11.50 -0.83 5.47
N ARG A 27 -11.96 -2.08 5.41
CA ARG A 27 -12.00 -2.86 4.17
C ARG A 27 -12.74 -2.13 3.05
N GLU A 28 -13.86 -1.48 3.37
CA GLU A 28 -14.63 -0.73 2.38
C GLU A 28 -13.83 0.45 1.80
N ILE A 29 -13.05 1.13 2.62
CA ILE A 29 -12.16 2.22 2.17
C ILE A 29 -11.13 1.65 1.20
N MET A 30 -10.44 0.57 1.58
CA MET A 30 -9.41 -0.06 0.75
C MET A 30 -9.96 -0.60 -0.58
N GLU A 31 -11.19 -1.12 -0.58
CA GLU A 31 -11.90 -1.59 -1.78
C GLU A 31 -12.49 -0.44 -2.62
N THR A 32 -12.54 0.79 -2.11
CA THR A 32 -13.12 1.96 -2.80
C THR A 32 -12.08 2.93 -3.34
N PHE A 33 -10.92 3.02 -2.70
CA PHE A 33 -9.84 3.93 -3.10
C PHE A 33 -8.54 3.15 -3.27
N ALA A 34 -7.81 3.40 -4.37
CA ALA A 34 -6.50 2.84 -4.64
C ALA A 34 -5.43 3.58 -3.84
N GLU A 35 -4.34 2.88 -3.49
CA GLU A 35 -3.14 3.47 -2.87
C GLU A 35 -3.39 4.31 -1.60
N VAL A 36 -4.49 4.07 -0.89
CA VAL A 36 -4.75 4.67 0.42
C VAL A 36 -4.49 3.66 1.53
N GLU A 37 -4.27 4.15 2.74
CA GLU A 37 -4.24 3.37 3.97
C GLU A 37 -5.13 3.99 5.04
N VAL A 38 -5.69 3.13 5.91
CA VAL A 38 -6.35 3.58 7.13
C VAL A 38 -5.31 3.68 8.23
N VAL A 39 -5.21 4.87 8.84
CA VAL A 39 -4.22 5.16 9.89
C VAL A 39 -4.88 5.07 11.26
N ASP A 40 -4.38 4.17 12.09
CA ASP A 40 -4.85 3.94 13.47
C ASP A 40 -3.86 4.42 14.55
N ASP A 41 -2.66 4.88 14.15
CA ASP A 41 -1.64 5.36 15.09
C ASP A 41 -2.20 6.50 15.98
N PRO A 42 -2.19 6.35 17.32
CA PRO A 42 -2.76 7.33 18.23
C PRO A 42 -2.16 8.73 18.11
N LYS A 43 -0.89 8.87 17.70
CA LYS A 43 -0.27 10.19 17.54
C LYS A 43 -0.82 10.90 16.30
N ASN A 44 -0.98 10.18 15.19
CA ASN A 44 -1.63 10.72 13.99
C ASN A 44 -3.10 11.05 14.23
N LEU A 45 -3.84 10.17 14.91
CA LEU A 45 -5.24 10.44 15.29
C LEU A 45 -5.35 11.70 16.15
N ALA A 46 -4.48 11.87 17.16
CA ALA A 46 -4.46 13.07 18.00
C ALA A 46 -4.06 14.33 17.21
N ARG A 47 -3.11 14.22 16.29
CA ARG A 47 -2.65 15.34 15.44
C ARG A 47 -3.77 15.93 14.59
N PHE A 48 -4.68 15.09 14.09
CA PHE A 48 -5.72 15.49 13.14
C PHE A 48 -7.14 15.56 13.76
N ALA A 49 -7.27 15.40 15.07
CA ALA A 49 -8.55 15.37 15.78
C ALA A 49 -9.38 16.66 15.59
N ASP A 50 -8.71 17.82 15.52
CA ASP A 50 -9.35 19.15 15.61
C ASP A 50 -9.89 19.71 14.28
N GLY A 51 -10.09 18.87 13.25
CA GLY A 51 -10.85 19.24 12.04
C GLY A 51 -10.08 20.00 10.95
N ASN A 52 -8.74 19.94 10.95
CA ASN A 52 -7.91 20.56 9.90
C ASN A 52 -7.82 19.75 8.59
N LEU A 53 -8.61 18.69 8.45
CA LEU A 53 -8.66 17.84 7.26
C LEU A 53 -10.05 17.86 6.67
N ASP A 54 -10.12 17.72 5.35
CA ASP A 54 -11.38 17.48 4.65
C ASP A 54 -12.02 16.19 5.17
N GLU A 55 -13.34 16.24 5.37
CA GLU A 55 -14.15 15.13 5.89
C GLU A 55 -15.21 14.78 4.85
N VAL A 56 -15.20 13.51 4.41
CA VAL A 56 -15.99 13.04 3.28
C VAL A 56 -16.80 11.81 3.65
N ASN A 57 -18.00 11.67 3.08
CA ASN A 57 -18.73 10.42 3.15
C ASN A 57 -18.32 9.52 1.98
N ILE A 58 -18.02 8.24 2.25
CA ILE A 58 -17.63 7.29 1.19
C ILE A 58 -18.67 7.18 0.08
N ASP A 59 -19.96 7.39 0.39
CA ASP A 59 -21.04 7.34 -0.60
C ASP A 59 -21.24 8.66 -1.37
N ASP A 60 -20.47 9.72 -1.07
CA ASP A 60 -20.64 11.01 -1.77
C ASP A 60 -20.31 10.86 -3.27
N PRO A 61 -21.09 11.50 -4.15
CA PRO A 61 -20.93 11.37 -5.59
C PRO A 61 -19.69 12.11 -6.13
N VAL A 62 -19.13 13.04 -5.35
CA VAL A 62 -17.97 13.85 -5.71
C VAL A 62 -16.95 13.74 -4.59
N MET A 63 -15.74 13.32 -4.93
CA MET A 63 -14.60 13.24 -4.02
C MET A 63 -13.70 14.47 -4.21
N PRO A 64 -12.95 14.90 -3.17
CA PRO A 64 -11.91 15.91 -3.33
C PRO A 64 -10.77 15.39 -4.23
N PRO A 65 -9.95 16.28 -4.81
CA PRO A 65 -8.75 15.88 -5.56
C PRO A 65 -7.84 14.98 -4.72
N GLY A 66 -7.16 14.04 -5.37
CA GLY A 66 -6.45 12.91 -4.76
C GLY A 66 -7.38 11.71 -4.55
N LEU A 67 -8.48 11.87 -3.80
CA LEU A 67 -9.45 10.78 -3.58
C LEU A 67 -10.30 10.47 -4.82
N ALA A 68 -10.56 11.46 -5.67
CA ALA A 68 -11.29 11.25 -6.92
C ALA A 68 -10.51 10.33 -7.87
N GLU A 69 -9.22 10.59 -8.03
CA GLU A 69 -8.29 9.81 -8.84
C GLU A 69 -8.10 8.41 -8.25
N ALA A 70 -7.89 8.31 -6.93
CA ALA A 70 -7.79 7.02 -6.24
C ALA A 70 -9.06 6.17 -6.40
N ARG A 71 -10.25 6.79 -6.42
CA ARG A 71 -11.51 6.09 -6.69
C ARG A 71 -11.58 5.61 -8.13
N GLU A 72 -11.27 6.47 -9.10
CA GLU A 72 -11.29 6.13 -10.51
C GLU A 72 -10.33 4.96 -10.81
N GLU A 73 -9.13 5.01 -10.26
CA GLU A 73 -8.15 3.92 -10.38
C GLU A 73 -8.68 2.62 -9.76
N ARG A 74 -9.24 2.68 -8.55
CA ARG A 74 -9.80 1.48 -7.90
C ARG A 74 -10.95 0.89 -8.70
N ASP A 75 -11.83 1.72 -9.24
CA ASP A 75 -12.94 1.26 -10.08
C ASP A 75 -12.45 0.57 -11.35
N ALA A 76 -11.34 1.05 -11.96
CA ALA A 76 -10.71 0.39 -13.09
C ALA A 76 -10.08 -0.97 -12.73
N GLN A 77 -9.67 -1.16 -11.46
CA GLN A 77 -9.03 -2.39 -10.99
C GLN A 77 -10.03 -3.45 -10.48
N ARG A 78 -11.17 -3.04 -9.93
CA ARG A 78 -12.09 -3.89 -9.14
C ARG A 78 -12.59 -5.14 -9.87
N ASP A 79 -12.83 -5.01 -11.18
CA ASP A 79 -13.35 -6.09 -12.01
C ASP A 79 -12.24 -6.91 -12.71
N LEU A 80 -10.96 -6.58 -12.46
CA LEU A 80 -9.84 -7.31 -13.05
C LEU A 80 -9.53 -8.60 -12.26
N PRO A 81 -9.13 -9.69 -12.94
CA PRO A 81 -8.62 -10.88 -12.27
C PRO A 81 -7.43 -10.53 -11.36
N GLY A 82 -7.43 -11.09 -10.15
CA GLY A 82 -6.37 -10.83 -9.17
C GLY A 82 -6.66 -9.69 -8.19
N PHE A 83 -7.73 -8.92 -8.39
CA PHE A 83 -8.11 -7.85 -7.47
C PHE A 83 -8.26 -8.36 -6.03
N GLY A 84 -7.52 -7.76 -5.09
CA GLY A 84 -7.59 -8.13 -3.67
C GLY A 84 -7.03 -9.51 -3.31
N GLU A 85 -6.41 -10.26 -4.24
CA GLU A 85 -5.94 -11.63 -3.93
C GLU A 85 -4.80 -11.68 -2.92
N LEU A 86 -4.01 -10.60 -2.83
CA LEU A 86 -2.89 -10.47 -1.89
C LEU A 86 -3.34 -9.88 -0.55
N ALA A 87 -4.47 -9.16 -0.53
CA ALA A 87 -4.97 -8.50 0.66
C ALA A 87 -5.35 -9.51 1.77
N GLY A 88 -5.05 -9.16 3.01
CA GLY A 88 -5.32 -9.99 4.19
C GLY A 88 -4.37 -11.17 4.40
N ARG A 89 -3.34 -11.33 3.56
CA ARG A 89 -2.26 -12.29 3.81
C ARG A 89 -1.27 -11.73 4.83
N GLU A 90 -0.79 -12.57 5.74
CA GLU A 90 0.22 -12.19 6.73
C GLU A 90 1.55 -11.78 6.11
N ARG A 91 1.90 -12.41 4.98
CA ARG A 91 3.12 -12.16 4.22
C ARG A 91 2.88 -12.32 2.73
N VAL A 92 3.51 -11.45 1.96
CA VAL A 92 3.57 -11.52 0.49
C VAL A 92 5.03 -11.35 0.08
N TRP A 93 5.49 -12.16 -0.85
CA TRP A 93 6.83 -12.04 -1.42
C TRP A 93 6.71 -11.68 -2.89
N ILE A 94 7.41 -10.63 -3.32
CA ILE A 94 7.43 -10.22 -4.71
C ILE A 94 8.85 -10.12 -5.25
N ARG A 95 8.99 -10.30 -6.56
CA ARG A 95 10.17 -9.95 -7.36
C ARG A 95 9.76 -8.89 -8.38
N ASP A 96 9.98 -7.64 -8.04
CA ASP A 96 9.70 -6.51 -8.91
C ASP A 96 10.87 -6.29 -9.88
N THR A 97 10.57 -6.39 -11.16
CA THR A 97 11.51 -6.19 -12.29
C THR A 97 11.05 -5.05 -13.18
N SER A 98 10.26 -4.10 -12.65
CA SER A 98 9.78 -2.93 -13.40
C SER A 98 10.85 -1.87 -13.61
N TYR A 99 11.95 -1.94 -12.88
CA TYR A 99 13.11 -1.06 -13.01
C TYR A 99 14.10 -1.65 -14.03
N GLU A 100 14.64 -0.81 -14.92
CA GLU A 100 15.44 -1.27 -16.08
C GLU A 100 16.70 -2.06 -15.67
N ASP A 101 17.35 -1.65 -14.58
CA ASP A 101 18.69 -2.14 -14.19
C ASP A 101 18.72 -2.78 -12.80
N GLU A 102 17.58 -2.88 -12.12
CA GLU A 102 17.48 -3.34 -10.73
C GLU A 102 16.36 -4.38 -10.58
N ILE A 103 16.63 -5.41 -9.79
CA ILE A 103 15.62 -6.38 -9.37
C ILE A 103 15.42 -6.24 -7.87
N TYR A 104 14.17 -6.05 -7.47
CA TYR A 104 13.78 -5.93 -6.07
C TYR A 104 13.07 -7.19 -5.61
N PHE A 105 13.67 -7.92 -4.68
CA PHE A 105 12.97 -8.95 -3.91
C PHE A 105 12.43 -8.30 -2.65
N GLU A 106 11.12 -8.25 -2.45
CA GLU A 106 10.49 -7.64 -1.28
C GLU A 106 9.69 -8.69 -0.50
N GLU A 107 9.84 -8.71 0.82
CA GLU A 107 8.87 -9.32 1.74
C GLU A 107 8.00 -8.20 2.29
N LEU A 108 6.69 -8.32 2.08
CA LEU A 108 5.68 -7.36 2.49
C LEU A 108 4.89 -7.89 3.69
N GLY A 109 4.56 -6.99 4.61
CA GLY A 109 3.60 -7.22 5.68
C GLY A 109 2.15 -7.18 5.20
N PRO A 110 1.18 -7.42 6.11
CA PRO A 110 -0.24 -7.43 5.78
C PRO A 110 -0.81 -6.07 5.37
N ASP A 111 -0.10 -4.99 5.68
CA ASP A 111 -0.38 -3.60 5.29
C ASP A 111 0.38 -3.18 4.01
N GLY A 112 1.09 -4.10 3.37
CA GLY A 112 1.89 -3.82 2.18
C GLY A 112 3.23 -3.14 2.46
N ARG A 113 3.60 -2.88 3.72
CA ARG A 113 4.91 -2.31 4.06
C ARG A 113 6.03 -3.34 3.90
N ARG A 114 7.17 -2.88 3.40
CA ARG A 114 8.38 -3.72 3.24
C ARG A 114 8.94 -4.07 4.62
N LEU A 115 9.16 -5.36 4.85
CA LEU A 115 9.79 -5.90 6.04
C LEU A 115 11.26 -6.28 5.79
N ARG A 116 11.55 -6.76 4.58
CA ARG A 116 12.90 -7.08 4.09
C ARG A 116 12.95 -6.84 2.59
N GLN A 117 14.10 -6.37 2.11
CA GLN A 117 14.36 -6.26 0.68
C GLN A 117 15.74 -6.79 0.33
N VAL A 118 15.86 -7.36 -0.86
CA VAL A 118 17.13 -7.54 -1.55
C VAL A 118 17.07 -6.78 -2.86
N THR A 119 17.97 -5.83 -3.05
CA THR A 119 18.21 -5.20 -4.34
C THR A 119 19.31 -5.96 -5.05
N VAL A 120 19.08 -6.34 -6.31
CA VAL A 120 20.10 -6.85 -7.21
C VAL A 120 20.39 -5.78 -8.24
N GLU A 121 21.59 -5.21 -8.16
CA GLU A 121 22.12 -4.20 -9.08
C GLU A 121 22.48 -4.81 -10.45
N ALA A 122 22.64 -3.97 -11.46
CA ALA A 122 23.01 -4.40 -12.82
C ALA A 122 24.33 -5.19 -12.89
N ASP A 123 25.28 -4.92 -11.98
CA ASP A 123 26.55 -5.64 -11.90
C ASP A 123 26.47 -6.97 -11.12
N GLY A 124 25.26 -7.32 -10.63
CA GLY A 124 24.99 -8.51 -9.83
C GLY A 124 25.25 -8.33 -8.33
N THR A 125 25.65 -7.13 -7.88
CA THR A 125 25.76 -6.82 -6.45
C THR A 125 24.40 -6.97 -5.80
N MET A 126 24.37 -7.65 -4.64
CA MET A 126 23.15 -7.88 -3.88
C MET A 126 23.23 -7.14 -2.55
N ILE A 127 22.22 -6.33 -2.25
CA ILE A 127 22.17 -5.47 -1.06
C ILE A 127 20.92 -5.80 -0.26
N ARG A 128 21.11 -6.14 1.03
CA ARG A 128 20.00 -6.29 1.97
C ARG A 128 19.68 -4.95 2.62
N THR A 129 18.40 -4.62 2.65
CA THR A 129 17.89 -3.46 3.38
C THR A 129 16.67 -3.88 4.22
N GLY A 130 16.43 -3.13 5.29
CA GLY A 130 15.32 -3.31 6.22
C GLY A 130 14.54 -2.02 6.45
N PRO A 131 13.48 -2.05 7.30
CA PRO A 131 12.57 -0.91 7.48
C PRO A 131 13.25 0.41 7.85
N ASP A 132 14.37 0.33 8.57
CA ASP A 132 15.16 1.52 8.97
C ASP A 132 15.86 2.21 7.78
N ASP A 133 16.03 1.52 6.65
CA ASP A 133 16.67 2.05 5.45
C ASP A 133 15.68 2.83 4.55
N TRP A 134 14.36 2.73 4.80
CA TRP A 134 13.33 3.33 3.95
C TRP A 134 12.28 4.14 4.73
N PRO A 135 12.69 5.25 5.40
CA PRO A 135 11.79 6.02 6.25
C PRO A 135 10.61 6.68 5.51
N PHE A 136 10.66 6.75 4.18
CA PHE A 136 9.69 7.43 3.32
C PHE A 136 9.17 6.54 2.19
N ASN A 137 9.24 5.21 2.33
CA ASN A 137 8.73 4.33 1.28
C ASN A 137 7.25 4.01 1.50
N PRO A 138 6.38 4.32 0.53
CA PRO A 138 4.96 4.01 0.65
C PRO A 138 4.74 2.49 0.63
N PRO A 139 3.64 2.02 1.24
CA PRO A 139 3.25 0.61 1.18
C PRO A 139 2.88 0.22 -0.26
N ARG A 140 3.03 -1.06 -0.59
CA ARG A 140 2.48 -1.62 -1.84
C ARG A 140 0.97 -1.84 -1.66
N ASP A 141 0.15 -1.40 -2.62
CA ASP A 141 -1.29 -1.68 -2.59
C ASP A 141 -1.57 -3.18 -2.86
N LEU A 142 -1.89 -3.94 -1.81
CA LEU A 142 -2.19 -5.38 -1.90
C LEU A 142 -3.52 -5.69 -2.58
N TYR A 143 -4.37 -4.67 -2.84
CA TYR A 143 -5.56 -4.83 -3.66
C TYR A 143 -5.28 -4.66 -5.15
N ASN A 144 -4.15 -4.07 -5.52
CA ASN A 144 -3.78 -3.85 -6.93
C ASN A 144 -3.57 -5.21 -7.64
N PRO A 145 -4.39 -5.54 -8.66
CA PRO A 145 -4.30 -6.82 -9.37
C PRO A 145 -2.96 -7.01 -10.10
N ASP A 146 -2.31 -5.92 -10.51
CA ASP A 146 -1.03 -5.99 -11.21
C ASP A 146 0.11 -6.46 -10.30
N LEU A 147 0.03 -6.21 -8.99
CA LEU A 147 1.06 -6.62 -8.04
C LEU A 147 1.24 -8.15 -8.04
N ARG A 148 0.16 -8.88 -8.34
CA ARG A 148 0.14 -10.35 -8.40
C ARG A 148 1.14 -10.93 -9.39
N ARG A 149 1.46 -10.21 -10.47
CA ARG A 149 2.40 -10.69 -11.51
C ARG A 149 3.83 -10.80 -10.99
N TYR A 150 4.14 -10.11 -9.90
CA TYR A 150 5.44 -10.13 -9.25
C TYR A 150 5.52 -11.14 -8.12
N GLU A 151 4.42 -11.79 -7.72
CA GLU A 151 4.44 -12.73 -6.60
C GLU A 151 5.39 -13.91 -6.86
N ILE A 152 6.25 -14.16 -5.88
CA ILE A 152 7.16 -15.30 -5.84
C ILE A 152 6.91 -16.13 -4.57
N SER A 153 7.52 -17.30 -4.51
CA SER A 153 7.47 -18.11 -3.29
C SER A 153 8.40 -17.54 -2.19
N ALA A 154 8.05 -17.79 -0.93
CA ALA A 154 8.95 -17.52 0.20
C ALA A 154 10.32 -18.17 0.02
N ALA A 155 10.37 -19.40 -0.53
CA ALA A 155 11.62 -20.10 -0.78
C ALA A 155 12.52 -19.40 -1.81
N GLU A 156 11.93 -18.78 -2.83
CA GLU A 156 12.66 -17.97 -3.82
C GLU A 156 13.20 -16.69 -3.18
N PHE A 157 12.40 -16.01 -2.36
CA PHE A 157 12.85 -14.85 -1.60
C PHE A 157 14.01 -15.21 -0.65
N GLU A 158 13.86 -16.27 0.16
CA GLU A 158 14.88 -16.71 1.11
C GLU A 158 16.18 -17.12 0.41
N LYS A 159 16.11 -17.64 -0.82
CA LYS A 159 17.30 -17.91 -1.62
C LYS A 159 18.05 -16.63 -1.97
N ALA A 160 17.34 -15.59 -2.42
CA ALA A 160 17.93 -14.29 -2.71
C ALA A 160 18.48 -13.63 -1.44
N TRP A 161 17.70 -13.68 -0.35
CA TRP A 161 18.10 -13.19 0.96
C TRP A 161 19.40 -13.83 1.39
N ASN A 162 19.51 -15.16 1.42
CA ASN A 162 20.73 -15.85 1.87
C ASN A 162 21.95 -15.67 0.93
N ALA A 163 21.74 -15.26 -0.32
CA ALA A 163 22.80 -15.02 -1.29
C ALA A 163 23.40 -13.60 -1.20
N ALA A 164 22.64 -12.63 -0.71
CA ALA A 164 23.08 -11.26 -0.43
C ALA A 164 23.88 -11.18 0.87
#